data_AF-A0A962NZ83-F1
#
_entry.id   AF-A0A962NZ83-F1
#
_cell.length_a   1.000
_cell.length_b   1.000
_cell.length_c   1.000
_cell.angle_alpha   90.00
_cell.angle_beta   90.00
_cell.angle_gamma   90.00
#
_symmetry.space_group_name_H-M   'P 1'
#
loop_
_entity.id
_entity.type
_entity.pdbx_description
1 polymer ?
#
loop_
_entity_poly.entity_id
_entity_poly.type
_entity_poly.pdbx_seq_one_letter_code
_entity_poly.pdbx_strand_id
1 'polypeptide(L)'
;MFDSLTNRLTDALKQVSGKAKLSEDNIKDTLREVRMALLEADVALPVVKVFIESIKERAIGQEVAQSLTPGQAFIKIVQSELERVMGEYCEELNLAAQPPAVILVAGLQGAGKTTSIAKLARWLKERKNKKVTVASADVYRPAAIKQLETLASEVGVDFFPSRIEQNPIDIAQDAIT
;
A
#
# COMPACT_ATOMS: atom_id res chain seq x y z
N MET A 1 2.71 11.83 -8.68
CA MET A 1 2.40 10.48 -9.20
C MET A 1 0.94 10.13 -8.97
N PHE A 2 0.47 10.10 -7.72
CA PHE A 2 -0.96 9.85 -7.46
C PHE A 2 -1.87 10.96 -8.01
N ASP A 3 -1.50 12.24 -7.84
CA ASP A 3 -2.32 13.35 -8.37
C ASP A 3 -2.46 13.32 -9.90
N SER A 4 -1.39 12.95 -10.63
CA SER A 4 -1.43 12.81 -12.09
C SER A 4 -2.29 11.63 -12.54
N LEU A 5 -2.26 10.53 -11.79
CA LEU A 5 -3.13 9.37 -12.03
C LEU A 5 -4.59 9.76 -11.78
N THR A 6 -4.90 10.38 -10.64
CA THR A 6 -6.24 10.84 -10.28
C THR A 6 -6.81 11.78 -11.32
N ASN A 7 -6.04 12.76 -11.80
CA ASN A 7 -6.50 13.70 -12.82
C ASN A 7 -6.80 12.98 -14.15
N ARG A 8 -5.90 12.12 -14.63
CA ARG A 8 -6.11 11.38 -15.89
C ARG A 8 -7.29 10.41 -15.81
N LEU A 9 -7.45 9.70 -14.70
CA LEU A 9 -8.59 8.82 -14.48
C LEU A 9 -9.89 9.62 -14.44
N THR A 10 -9.91 10.76 -13.74
CA THR A 10 -11.09 11.63 -13.67
C THR A 10 -11.48 12.16 -15.05
N ASP A 11 -10.52 12.59 -15.86
CA ASP A 11 -10.79 13.11 -17.19
C ASP A 11 -11.25 12.03 -18.17
N ALA A 12 -10.66 10.84 -18.13
CA ALA A 12 -11.12 9.68 -18.89
C ALA A 12 -12.58 9.31 -18.52
N LEU A 13 -12.90 9.32 -17.22
CA LEU A 13 -14.25 9.00 -16.72
C LEU A 13 -15.30 10.04 -17.11
N LYS A 14 -14.93 11.33 -17.21
CA LYS A 14 -15.85 12.39 -17.69
C LYS A 14 -16.32 12.13 -19.12
N GLN A 15 -15.50 11.56 -20.00
CA GLN A 15 -15.90 11.29 -21.39
C GLN A 15 -17.10 10.32 -21.48
N VAL A 16 -17.21 9.38 -20.54
CA VAL A 16 -18.31 8.40 -20.48
C VAL A 16 -19.59 8.99 -19.87
N SER A 17 -19.45 9.99 -19.00
CA SER A 17 -20.58 10.59 -18.26
C SER A 17 -21.65 11.26 -19.13
N GLY A 18 -21.31 11.66 -20.36
CA GLY A 18 -22.25 12.26 -21.31
C GLY A 18 -23.03 11.25 -22.18
N LYS A 19 -22.84 9.94 -22.00
CA LYS A 19 -23.46 8.90 -22.85
C LYS A 19 -24.68 8.27 -22.19
N ALA A 20 -25.73 8.03 -22.99
CA ALA A 20 -27.00 7.47 -22.53
C ALA A 20 -26.97 5.95 -22.28
N LYS A 21 -26.00 5.23 -22.84
CA LYS A 21 -25.77 3.78 -22.63
C LYS A 21 -24.28 3.46 -22.67
N LEU A 22 -23.88 2.48 -21.85
CA LEU A 22 -22.57 1.85 -21.96
C LEU A 22 -22.62 0.83 -23.12
N SER A 23 -21.74 1.00 -24.08
CA SER A 23 -21.50 0.04 -25.16
C SER A 23 -19.99 -0.19 -25.27
N GLU A 24 -19.61 -1.31 -25.89
CA GLU A 24 -18.21 -1.65 -26.07
C GLU A 24 -17.44 -0.55 -26.81
N ASP A 25 -18.02 0.03 -27.84
CA ASP A 25 -17.42 1.15 -28.58
C ASP A 25 -17.27 2.42 -27.74
N ASN A 26 -18.25 2.73 -26.88
CA ASN A 26 -18.23 3.96 -26.07
C ASN A 26 -17.19 3.90 -24.93
N ILE A 27 -16.86 2.71 -24.42
CA ILE A 27 -15.92 2.55 -23.29
C ILE A 27 -14.49 2.23 -23.75
N LYS A 28 -14.30 1.81 -25.00
CA LYS A 28 -13.01 1.33 -25.51
C LYS A 28 -11.90 2.37 -25.41
N ASP A 29 -12.18 3.62 -25.80
CA ASP A 29 -11.19 4.69 -25.78
C ASP A 29 -10.86 5.10 -24.34
N THR A 30 -11.87 5.19 -23.48
CA THR A 30 -11.69 5.45 -22.04
C THR A 30 -10.86 4.36 -21.37
N LEU A 31 -11.13 3.08 -21.65
CA LEU A 31 -10.34 1.97 -21.10
C LEU A 31 -8.89 1.99 -21.59
N ARG A 32 -8.64 2.47 -22.82
CA ARG A 32 -7.29 2.66 -23.34
C ARG A 32 -6.54 3.77 -22.59
N GLU A 33 -7.20 4.88 -22.31
CA GLU A 33 -6.62 5.97 -21.51
C GLU A 33 -6.32 5.51 -20.08
N VAL A 34 -7.25 4.81 -19.43
CA VAL A 34 -7.05 4.24 -18.08
C VAL A 34 -5.87 3.27 -18.07
N ARG A 35 -5.77 2.39 -19.07
CA ARG A 35 -4.64 1.48 -19.24
C ARG A 35 -3.31 2.22 -19.34
N MET A 36 -3.24 3.28 -20.15
CA MET A 36 -2.02 4.09 -20.31
C MET A 36 -1.65 4.75 -18.97
N ALA A 37 -2.63 5.32 -18.27
CA ALA A 37 -2.41 5.98 -16.98
C ALA A 37 -1.87 5.00 -15.91
N LEU A 38 -2.37 3.77 -15.87
CA LEU A 38 -1.88 2.74 -14.94
C LEU A 38 -0.45 2.28 -15.28
N LEU A 39 -0.13 2.13 -16.57
CA LEU A 39 1.23 1.74 -16.99
C LEU A 39 2.25 2.86 -16.72
N GLU A 40 1.88 4.12 -16.95
CA GLU A 40 2.72 5.28 -16.58
C GLU A 40 2.91 5.42 -15.06
N ALA A 41 2.00 4.84 -14.27
CA ALA A 41 2.08 4.78 -12.82
C ALA A 41 2.80 3.52 -12.30
N ASP A 42 3.64 2.90 -13.12
CA ASP A 42 4.43 1.71 -12.77
C ASP A 42 3.61 0.48 -12.32
N VAL A 43 2.33 0.40 -12.70
CA VAL A 43 1.50 -0.78 -12.43
C VAL A 43 1.87 -1.91 -13.39
N ALA A 44 2.08 -3.11 -12.86
CA ALA A 44 2.50 -4.26 -13.65
C ALA A 44 1.49 -4.62 -14.75
N LEU A 45 1.96 -4.81 -15.99
CA LEU A 45 1.12 -5.13 -17.15
C LEU A 45 0.14 -6.30 -16.93
N PRO A 46 0.51 -7.43 -16.26
CA PRO A 46 -0.43 -8.49 -15.97
C PRO A 46 -1.64 -8.03 -15.14
N VAL A 47 -1.40 -7.18 -14.14
CA VAL A 47 -2.45 -6.61 -13.28
C VAL A 47 -3.34 -5.68 -14.08
N VAL A 48 -2.76 -4.81 -14.92
CA VAL A 48 -3.53 -3.90 -15.77
C VAL A 48 -4.41 -4.65 -16.77
N LYS A 49 -3.92 -5.76 -17.35
CA LYS A 49 -4.71 -6.58 -18.27
C LYS A 49 -5.96 -7.16 -17.58
N VAL A 50 -5.76 -7.81 -16.43
CA VAL A 50 -6.85 -8.41 -15.64
C VAL A 50 -7.86 -7.34 -15.21
N PHE A 51 -7.37 -6.19 -14.74
CA PHE A 51 -8.21 -5.05 -14.34
C PHE A 51 -9.11 -4.55 -15.47
N ILE A 52 -8.55 -4.29 -16.66
CA ILE A 52 -9.31 -3.78 -17.81
C ILE A 52 -10.31 -4.82 -18.34
N GLU A 53 -9.92 -6.09 -18.39
CA GLU A 53 -10.79 -7.19 -18.83
C GLU A 53 -12.01 -7.34 -17.90
N SER A 54 -11.79 -7.30 -16.58
CA SER A 54 -12.88 -7.38 -15.61
C SER A 54 -13.84 -6.19 -15.69
N ILE A 55 -13.34 -4.96 -15.89
CA ILE A 55 -14.20 -3.79 -16.09
C ILE A 55 -15.04 -3.95 -17.37
N LYS A 56 -14.43 -4.44 -18.45
CA LYS A 56 -15.11 -4.62 -19.73
C LYS A 56 -16.29 -5.60 -19.62
N GLU A 57 -16.07 -6.75 -18.97
CA GLU A 57 -17.13 -7.75 -18.73
C GLU A 57 -18.28 -7.16 -17.90
N ARG A 58 -17.95 -6.47 -16.81
CA ARG A 58 -18.95 -5.89 -15.89
C ARG A 58 -19.72 -4.73 -16.53
N ALA A 59 -19.06 -3.91 -17.34
CA ALA A 59 -19.68 -2.75 -18.00
C ALA A 59 -20.66 -3.14 -19.11
N ILE A 60 -20.43 -4.28 -19.79
CA ILE A 60 -21.34 -4.79 -20.83
C ILE A 60 -22.50 -5.59 -20.21
N GLY A 61 -22.25 -6.30 -19.10
CA GLY A 61 -23.21 -7.23 -18.48
C GLY A 61 -24.14 -6.63 -17.41
N GLN A 62 -23.85 -5.44 -16.86
CA GLN A 62 -24.73 -4.82 -15.85
C GLN A 62 -25.84 -3.98 -16.50
N GLU A 63 -27.09 -4.41 -16.30
CA GLU A 63 -28.21 -3.46 -16.33
C GLU A 63 -27.95 -2.40 -15.27
N VAL A 64 -27.77 -1.16 -15.73
CA VAL A 64 -27.60 0.00 -14.86
C VAL A 64 -28.83 0.06 -13.94
N ALA A 65 -28.62 -0.08 -12.63
CA ALA A 65 -29.69 0.08 -11.67
C ALA A 65 -30.45 1.39 -11.96
N GLN A 66 -31.78 1.36 -11.96
CA GLN A 66 -32.64 2.46 -12.44
C GLN A 66 -32.36 3.83 -11.80
N SER A 67 -31.60 3.89 -10.70
CA SER A 67 -31.24 5.08 -9.95
C SER A 67 -29.90 5.74 -10.34
N LEU A 68 -29.10 5.15 -11.24
CA LEU A 68 -27.78 5.67 -11.61
C LEU A 68 -27.68 6.01 -13.09
N THR A 69 -26.92 7.07 -13.40
CA THR A 69 -26.56 7.32 -14.81
C THR A 69 -25.50 6.31 -15.28
N PRO A 70 -25.42 6.00 -16.58
CA PRO A 70 -24.42 5.10 -17.13
C PRO A 70 -22.98 5.47 -16.74
N GLY A 71 -22.66 6.78 -16.72
CA GLY A 71 -21.35 7.26 -16.28
C GLY A 71 -21.08 6.99 -14.79
N GLN A 72 -22.05 7.21 -13.92
CA GLN A 72 -21.91 6.91 -12.49
C GLN A 72 -21.76 5.42 -12.23
N ALA A 73 -22.51 4.58 -12.97
CA ALA A 73 -22.36 3.14 -12.90
C ALA A 73 -20.95 2.69 -13.34
N PHE A 74 -20.42 3.28 -14.41
CA PHE A 74 -19.06 3.01 -14.87
C PHE A 74 -18.01 3.40 -13.83
N ILE A 75 -18.10 4.59 -13.23
CA ILE A 75 -17.21 5.03 -12.14
C ILE A 75 -17.25 4.03 -10.98
N LYS A 76 -18.44 3.58 -10.60
CA LYS A 76 -18.61 2.59 -9.52
C LYS A 76 -17.94 1.25 -9.84
N ILE A 77 -18.05 0.79 -11.09
CA ILE A 77 -17.36 -0.45 -11.55
C ILE A 77 -15.85 -0.27 -11.43
N VAL A 78 -15.31 0.84 -11.94
CA VAL A 78 -13.87 1.14 -11.89
C VAL A 78 -13.38 1.23 -10.45
N GLN A 79 -14.10 1.94 -9.57
CA GLN A 79 -13.78 2.03 -8.15
C GLN A 79 -13.76 0.64 -7.50
N SER A 80 -14.81 -0.17 -7.71
CA SER A 80 -14.90 -1.51 -7.12
C SER A 80 -13.73 -2.39 -7.56
N GLU A 81 -13.30 -2.28 -8.82
CA GLU A 81 -12.17 -3.06 -9.32
C GLU A 81 -10.84 -2.55 -8.77
N LEU A 82 -10.69 -1.23 -8.55
CA LEU A 82 -9.51 -0.67 -7.91
C LEU A 82 -9.40 -1.16 -6.46
N GLU A 83 -10.50 -1.15 -5.71
CA GLU A 83 -10.58 -1.68 -4.34
C GLU A 83 -10.17 -3.16 -4.30
N ARG A 84 -10.71 -3.97 -5.21
CA ARG A 84 -10.38 -5.39 -5.34
C ARG A 84 -8.89 -5.64 -5.64
N VAL A 85 -8.30 -4.86 -6.55
CA VAL A 85 -6.88 -5.00 -6.91
C VAL A 85 -5.94 -4.54 -5.79
N MET A 86 -6.30 -3.47 -5.07
CA MET A 86 -5.49 -2.94 -3.97
C MET A 86 -5.61 -3.78 -2.68
N GLY A 87 -6.70 -4.53 -2.53
CA GLY A 87 -6.97 -5.40 -1.40
C GLY A 87 -8.30 -5.04 -0.73
N GLU A 88 -9.21 -6.00 -0.64
CA GLU A 88 -10.56 -5.81 -0.11
C GLU A 88 -10.60 -5.58 1.41
N TYR A 89 -9.56 -6.04 2.13
CA TYR A 89 -9.51 -5.99 3.58
C TYR A 89 -8.23 -5.30 4.06
N CYS A 90 -8.40 -4.28 4.90
CA CYS A 90 -7.33 -3.68 5.67
C CYS A 90 -7.40 -4.23 7.09
N GLU A 91 -6.65 -5.29 7.39
CA GLU A 91 -6.51 -5.76 8.77
C GLU A 91 -5.57 -4.83 9.54
N GLU A 92 -5.99 -4.41 10.74
CA GLU A 92 -5.09 -3.71 11.64
C GLU A 92 -3.97 -4.65 12.13
N LEU A 93 -2.84 -4.04 12.52
CA LEU A 93 -1.75 -4.77 13.15
C LEU A 93 -2.24 -5.45 14.43
N ASN A 94 -2.30 -6.78 14.41
CA ASN A 94 -2.72 -7.57 15.56
C ASN A 94 -1.63 -7.58 16.64
N LEU A 95 -1.88 -6.87 17.73
CA LEU A 95 -1.01 -6.82 18.92
C LEU A 95 -1.57 -7.65 20.09
N ALA A 96 -2.61 -8.46 19.86
CA ALA A 96 -3.20 -9.34 20.85
C ALA A 96 -2.32 -10.60 21.03
N ALA A 97 -1.19 -10.41 21.67
CA ALA A 97 -0.28 -11.48 22.10
C ALA A 97 0.06 -11.30 23.59
N GLN A 98 0.53 -12.36 24.23
CA GLN A 98 1.16 -12.21 25.55
C GLN A 98 2.37 -11.29 25.40
N PRO A 99 2.48 -10.20 26.18
CA PRO A 99 3.61 -9.30 26.09
C PRO A 99 4.94 -10.04 26.32
N PRO A 100 6.00 -9.76 25.52
CA PRO A 100 6.06 -8.75 24.46
C PRO A 100 5.51 -9.24 23.10
N ALA A 101 4.88 -8.34 22.34
CA ALA A 101 4.53 -8.59 20.94
C ALA A 101 5.75 -8.31 20.05
N VAL A 102 6.19 -9.30 19.28
CA VAL A 102 7.39 -9.22 18.44
C VAL A 102 7.00 -8.94 17.00
N ILE A 103 7.59 -7.89 16.40
CA ILE A 103 7.36 -7.49 15.01
C ILE A 103 8.67 -7.61 14.23
N LEU A 104 8.74 -8.56 13.30
CA LEU A 104 9.86 -8.69 12.38
C LEU A 104 9.62 -7.86 11.12
N VAL A 105 10.53 -6.94 10.81
CA VAL A 105 10.50 -6.14 9.58
C VAL A 105 11.53 -6.69 8.58
N ALA A 106 11.05 -7.42 7.58
CA ALA A 106 11.85 -7.96 6.49
C ALA A 106 11.55 -7.22 5.16
N GLY A 107 12.51 -7.24 4.24
CA GLY A 107 12.35 -6.62 2.92
C GLY A 107 13.67 -6.43 2.20
N LEU A 108 13.60 -6.02 0.93
CA LEU A 108 14.78 -5.84 0.08
C LEU A 108 15.65 -4.65 0.53
N GLN A 109 16.91 -4.62 0.09
CA GLN A 109 17.81 -3.49 0.33
C GLN A 109 17.23 -2.21 -0.29
N GLY A 110 17.31 -1.09 0.42
CA GLY A 110 16.79 0.20 -0.06
C GLY A 110 15.28 0.39 0.07
N ALA A 111 14.50 -0.61 0.51
CA ALA A 111 13.05 -0.50 0.70
C ALA A 111 12.59 0.39 1.87
N GLY A 112 13.51 1.15 2.50
CA GLY A 112 13.17 2.07 3.59
C GLY A 112 12.91 1.42 4.96
N LYS A 113 13.32 0.15 5.18
CA LYS A 113 13.07 -0.62 6.41
C LYS A 113 13.36 0.16 7.71
N THR A 114 14.57 0.71 7.84
CA THR A 114 15.01 1.45 9.04
C THR A 114 14.11 2.65 9.34
N THR A 115 13.75 3.42 8.31
CA THR A 115 12.85 4.57 8.45
C THR A 115 11.42 4.15 8.75
N SER A 116 10.95 3.05 8.14
CA SER A 116 9.62 2.48 8.40
C SER A 116 9.49 1.96 9.83
N ILE A 117 10.54 1.33 10.38
CA ILE A 117 10.59 0.89 11.78
C ILE A 117 10.40 2.09 12.72
N ALA A 118 11.13 3.19 12.51
CA ALA A 118 11.00 4.38 13.35
C ALA A 118 9.58 5.00 13.28
N LYS A 119 8.99 5.09 12.08
CA LYS A 119 7.60 5.56 11.89
C LYS A 119 6.60 4.65 12.59
N LEU A 120 6.76 3.33 12.47
CA LEU A 120 5.92 2.34 13.12
C LEU A 120 6.03 2.44 14.64
N ALA A 121 7.24 2.55 15.17
CA ALA A 121 7.49 2.69 16.61
C ALA A 121 6.84 3.96 17.17
N ARG A 122 6.97 5.08 16.47
CA ARG A 122 6.29 6.33 16.81
C ARG A 122 4.77 6.17 16.81
N TRP A 123 4.21 5.55 15.77
CA TRP A 123 2.77 5.32 15.66
C TRP A 123 2.24 4.41 16.79
N LEU A 124 2.97 3.34 17.14
CA LEU A 124 2.62 2.45 18.24
C LEU A 124 2.65 3.16 19.61
N LYS A 125 3.65 4.02 19.82
CA LYS A 125 3.77 4.85 21.02
C LYS A 125 2.64 5.90 21.11
N GLU A 126 2.47 6.72 20.07
CA GLU A 126 1.54 7.85 20.08
C GLU A 126 0.07 7.43 19.95
N ARG A 127 -0.26 6.48 19.07
CA ARG A 127 -1.65 6.13 18.75
C ARG A 127 -2.17 4.89 19.46
N LYS A 128 -1.29 3.93 19.78
CA LYS A 128 -1.67 2.67 20.46
C LYS A 128 -1.19 2.64 21.93
N ASN A 129 -0.53 3.69 22.41
CA ASN A 129 -0.02 3.86 23.77
C ASN A 129 0.79 2.63 24.27
N LYS A 130 1.64 2.09 23.38
CA LYS A 130 2.50 0.94 23.69
C LYS A 130 3.90 1.42 24.06
N LYS A 131 4.55 0.68 24.98
CA LYS A 131 6.01 0.77 25.16
C LYS A 131 6.67 -0.01 24.02
N VAL A 132 7.59 0.63 23.32
CA VAL A 132 8.22 0.08 22.13
C VAL A 132 9.72 0.15 22.29
N THR A 133 10.36 -0.99 22.06
CA THR A 133 11.81 -1.11 21.95
C THR A 133 12.12 -1.54 20.52
N VAL A 134 13.15 -0.95 19.90
CA VAL A 134 13.61 -1.32 18.56
C VAL A 134 15.04 -1.86 18.63
N ALA A 135 15.32 -2.92 17.87
CA ALA A 135 16.64 -3.53 17.79
C ALA A 135 17.07 -3.63 16.31
N SER A 136 18.32 -3.34 16.01
CA SER A 136 18.86 -3.54 14.66
C SER A 136 19.53 -4.90 14.54
N ALA A 137 18.92 -5.79 13.76
CA ALA A 137 19.52 -7.06 13.33
C ALA A 137 20.30 -6.94 12.00
N ASP A 138 20.42 -5.73 11.44
CA ASP A 138 21.18 -5.45 10.20
C ASP A 138 22.66 -5.22 10.52
N VAL A 139 23.39 -6.32 10.76
CA VAL A 139 24.82 -6.31 11.10
C VAL A 139 25.72 -6.09 9.88
N TYR A 140 25.20 -6.27 8.67
CA TYR A 140 25.98 -6.13 7.43
C TYR A 140 26.14 -4.68 6.98
N ARG A 141 25.28 -3.77 7.46
CA ARG A 141 25.33 -2.33 7.13
C ARG A 141 25.63 -1.52 8.40
N PRO A 142 26.90 -1.16 8.67
CA PRO A 142 27.31 -0.42 9.87
C PRO A 142 26.48 0.84 10.15
N ALA A 143 26.11 1.57 9.10
CA ALA A 143 25.31 2.77 9.22
C ALA A 143 23.85 2.50 9.63
N ALA A 144 23.32 1.29 9.42
CA ALA A 144 21.93 0.97 9.72
C ALA A 144 21.65 0.96 11.22
N ILE A 145 22.59 0.45 12.03
CA ILE A 145 22.49 0.42 13.49
C ILE A 145 22.45 1.86 14.03
N LYS A 146 23.44 2.69 13.69
CA LYS A 146 23.52 4.08 14.12
C LYS A 146 22.36 4.94 13.61
N GLN A 147 21.91 4.67 12.38
CA GLN A 147 20.73 5.33 11.82
C GLN A 147 19.47 4.99 12.63
N LEU A 148 19.26 3.72 12.98
CA LEU A 148 18.11 3.31 13.77
C LEU A 148 18.17 3.90 15.18
N GLU A 149 19.33 3.89 15.83
CA GLU A 149 19.56 4.51 17.14
C GLU A 149 19.20 6.00 17.13
N THR A 150 19.68 6.73 16.12
CA THR A 150 19.38 8.17 15.98
C THR A 150 17.88 8.40 15.80
N LEU A 151 17.24 7.65 14.90
CA LEU A 151 15.80 7.76 14.66
C LEU A 151 14.97 7.35 15.87
N ALA A 152 15.40 6.34 16.63
CA ALA A 152 14.73 5.89 17.85
C ALA A 152 14.75 6.99 18.91
N SER A 153 15.90 7.65 19.09
CA SER A 153 16.05 8.82 19.97
C SER A 153 15.13 9.98 19.54
N GLU A 154 15.09 10.30 18.24
CA GLU A 154 14.22 11.37 17.70
C GLU A 154 12.73 11.12 17.95
N VAL A 155 12.26 9.87 17.84
CA VAL A 155 10.86 9.51 18.12
C VAL A 155 10.61 9.16 19.61
N GLY A 156 11.68 9.17 20.42
CA GLY A 156 11.67 8.88 21.84
C GLY A 156 11.23 7.46 22.19
N VAL A 157 11.68 6.47 21.42
CA VAL A 157 11.48 5.04 21.72
C VAL A 157 12.80 4.40 22.13
N ASP A 158 12.74 3.33 22.92
CA ASP A 158 13.94 2.68 23.42
C ASP A 158 14.66 1.95 22.28
N PHE A 159 15.99 2.04 22.27
CA PHE A 159 16.85 1.34 21.32
C PHE A 159 17.66 0.26 22.06
N PHE A 160 17.53 -0.98 21.61
CA PHE A 160 18.38 -2.07 22.10
C PHE A 160 19.75 -2.00 21.41
N PRO A 161 20.85 -1.86 22.16
CA PRO A 161 22.17 -1.71 21.59
C PRO A 161 22.62 -3.01 20.89
N SER A 162 22.99 -2.91 19.62
CA SER A 162 23.57 -4.02 18.86
C SER A 162 24.90 -3.62 18.21
N ARG A 163 25.76 -4.61 17.97
CA ARG A 163 27.10 -4.44 17.38
C ARG A 163 27.21 -5.23 16.08
N ILE A 164 28.14 -4.79 15.24
CA ILE A 164 28.38 -5.37 13.90
C ILE A 164 28.93 -6.80 14.01
N GLU A 165 29.68 -7.09 15.08
CA GLU A 165 30.32 -8.40 15.29
C GLU A 165 29.39 -9.44 15.90
N GLN A 166 28.19 -9.06 16.34
CA GLN A 166 27.22 -9.97 16.94
C GLN A 166 26.45 -10.76 15.88
N ASN A 167 25.99 -11.96 16.25
CA ASN A 167 25.07 -12.71 15.40
C ASN A 167 23.67 -12.07 15.46
N PRO A 168 23.00 -11.84 14.32
CA PRO A 168 21.64 -11.31 14.29
C PRO A 168 20.63 -12.09 15.14
N ILE A 169 20.82 -13.40 15.27
CA ILE A 169 19.95 -14.27 16.08
C ILE A 169 20.09 -13.90 17.56
N ASP A 170 21.32 -13.75 18.05
CA ASP A 170 21.61 -13.42 19.44
C ASP A 170 21.06 -12.03 19.79
N ILE A 171 21.26 -11.04 18.90
CA ILE A 171 20.68 -9.69 19.05
C ILE A 171 19.15 -9.76 19.21
N ALA A 172 18.48 -10.57 18.39
CA ALA A 172 17.03 -10.69 18.43
C ALA A 172 16.55 -11.37 19.71
N GLN A 173 17.25 -12.40 20.19
CA GLN A 173 16.91 -13.10 21.43
C GLN A 173 17.12 -12.21 22.66
N ASP A 174 18.25 -11.52 22.72
CA ASP A 174 18.58 -10.61 23.83
C ASP A 174 17.62 -9.40 23.88
N ALA A 175 17.14 -8.93 22.73
CA ALA A 175 16.19 -7.81 22.67
C ALA A 175 14.76 -8.17 23.11
N ILE A 176 14.40 -9.45 23.14
CA ILE A 176 13.06 -9.93 23.55
C ILE A 176 13.02 -10.21 25.07
N THR A 177 14.19 -10.43 25.69
CA THR A 177 14.34 -10.84 27.08
C THR A 177 14.38 -9.64 28.02
#